data_AF-A0A7S0KTC4-F1
#
_entry.id   AF-A0A7S0KTC4-F1
#
_cell.length_a   1.000
_cell.length_b   1.000
_cell.length_c   1.000
_cell.angle_alpha   90.00
_cell.angle_beta   90.00
_cell.angle_gamma   90.00
#
_symmetry.space_group_name_H-M   'P 1'
#
loop_
_entity.id
_entity.type
_entity.pdbx_description
1 polymer ?
#
loop_
_entity_poly.entity_id
_entity_poly.type
_entity_poly.pdbx_seq_one_letter_code
_entity_poly.pdbx_strand_id
1 'polypeptide(L)'
;GIGARSEGLPGWDALAVFSVTLAHCLALQVLKDAQSLPSLGAVTAWRWAPTALLALSVARVHAAPRSTDALVALAMNGIIVLACNGSQSNHVLLELAMCAAVLLCAPSVTSGRPASPTEDPSRARRAFSRRLTISTRAALCVLYATTGFAKLNDDWHDPNVSCCVQMLVGALSGMGLRAHHVSIVAPPSVRAVVPYAATAFELGFPLLCIFGSSRGFAWDGVAPATHRALTAVGASFHALIALPPPPMSVYPFSMIMAPMYVVGMVPHETGACASAFAARWKSGGVSFRAGVWAVVAVAVAVAIRRHEAHSYFEYPPYFAWELGALWVCCAFGALTYAALFRALPSDGTRTRGEGGGADSDSGTRTRTRAGRTQTRGQKLVGALKVSAPAAFIFFVSASTYLGVRTYPSFAMFSNLRVEGGASNHWVFRNHHHADTEDAFDPIAAGRDATYKHGVLVTNTDLPSLRTAQVNLAPLLPSATIDALTAAGCRREFHVTPPKWPYPPPEPVFVPYAIPPVEVRRRVASALKNTNAGMDFFVEYRWVRRGGAEGGPVRRLVVKGGEVVVGA
;
A
#
# COMPACT_ATOMS: atom_id res chain seq x y z
N GLY A 1 -41.20 -37.09 3.68
CA GLY A 1 -40.62 -35.80 4.13
C GLY A 1 -39.14 -35.95 4.31
N ILE A 2 -38.34 -35.43 3.38
CA ILE A 2 -36.87 -35.39 3.48
C ILE A 2 -36.51 -33.91 3.38
N GLY A 3 -36.64 -33.21 4.51
CA GLY A 3 -36.15 -31.86 4.68
C GLY A 3 -34.66 -31.91 5.01
N ALA A 4 -33.83 -32.20 4.01
CA ALA A 4 -32.40 -31.95 4.12
C ALA A 4 -32.20 -30.44 4.22
N ARG A 5 -32.01 -29.94 5.44
CA ARG A 5 -31.43 -28.62 5.65
C ARG A 5 -30.11 -28.60 4.87
N SER A 6 -30.00 -27.70 3.92
CA SER A 6 -28.75 -27.39 3.23
C SER A 6 -27.78 -26.76 4.23
N GLU A 7 -27.19 -27.58 5.11
CA GLU A 7 -25.94 -27.23 5.75
C GLU A 7 -24.90 -27.12 4.63
N GLY A 8 -24.56 -25.89 4.28
CA GLY A 8 -23.64 -25.59 3.19
C GLY A 8 -22.37 -26.41 3.32
N LEU A 9 -21.99 -27.09 2.24
CA LEU A 9 -20.75 -27.84 2.10
C LEU A 9 -19.56 -27.10 2.76
N PRO A 10 -18.60 -27.80 3.39
CA PRO A 10 -17.41 -27.19 3.97
C PRO A 10 -16.55 -26.54 2.86
N GLY A 11 -16.82 -25.27 2.57
CA GLY A 11 -16.35 -24.54 1.39
C GLY A 11 -15.40 -23.38 1.69
N TRP A 12 -14.89 -22.70 0.68
CA TRP A 12 -14.07 -21.50 0.88
C TRP A 12 -14.90 -20.34 1.45
N ASP A 13 -14.41 -19.64 2.46
CA ASP A 13 -15.05 -18.41 2.96
C ASP A 13 -14.19 -17.17 2.66
N ALA A 14 -14.76 -15.99 2.90
CA ALA A 14 -14.09 -14.70 2.66
C ALA A 14 -12.72 -14.62 3.33
N LEU A 15 -12.64 -15.11 4.58
CA LEU A 15 -11.41 -15.08 5.36
C LEU A 15 -10.37 -16.05 4.80
N ALA A 16 -10.76 -17.17 4.19
CA ALA A 16 -9.85 -18.08 3.50
C ALA A 16 -9.27 -17.44 2.22
N VAL A 17 -10.10 -16.74 1.44
CA VAL A 17 -9.63 -15.96 0.28
C VAL A 17 -8.65 -14.88 0.73
N PHE A 18 -9.01 -14.13 1.78
CA PHE A 18 -8.14 -13.13 2.40
C PHE A 18 -6.79 -13.73 2.82
N SER A 19 -6.80 -14.87 3.54
CA SER A 19 -5.57 -15.54 3.98
C SER A 19 -4.64 -15.86 2.83
N VAL A 20 -5.16 -16.43 1.74
CA VAL A 20 -4.35 -16.79 0.57
C VAL A 20 -3.82 -15.56 -0.16
N THR A 21 -4.68 -14.55 -0.38
CA THR A 21 -4.24 -13.30 -1.01
C THR A 21 -3.18 -12.55 -0.19
N LEU A 22 -3.30 -12.52 1.14
CA LEU A 22 -2.27 -11.97 2.02
C LEU A 22 -0.97 -12.81 1.99
N ALA A 23 -1.09 -14.15 1.94
CA ALA A 23 0.06 -15.03 1.82
C ALA A 23 0.83 -14.80 0.52
N HIS A 24 0.14 -14.56 -0.61
CA HIS A 24 0.78 -14.19 -1.87
C HIS A 24 1.54 -12.85 -1.78
N CYS A 25 0.99 -11.86 -1.06
CA CYS A 25 1.67 -10.58 -0.84
C CYS A 25 2.96 -10.78 -0.04
N LEU A 26 2.88 -11.51 1.07
CA LEU A 26 4.04 -11.76 1.93
C LEU A 26 5.07 -12.72 1.28
N ALA A 27 4.65 -13.54 0.32
CA ALA A 27 5.58 -14.34 -0.49
C ALA A 27 6.52 -13.46 -1.32
N LEU A 28 6.13 -12.23 -1.70
CA LEU A 28 7.06 -11.28 -2.32
C LEU A 28 8.22 -10.92 -1.39
N GLN A 29 7.98 -10.81 -0.09
CA GLN A 29 9.06 -10.55 0.87
C GLN A 29 10.02 -11.74 0.94
N VAL A 30 9.50 -12.96 0.89
CA VAL A 30 10.33 -14.17 0.81
C VAL A 30 11.18 -14.17 -0.46
N LEU A 31 10.59 -13.86 -1.61
CA LEU A 31 11.31 -13.81 -2.89
C LEU A 31 12.40 -12.73 -2.90
N LYS A 32 12.07 -11.51 -2.45
CA LYS A 32 13.01 -10.41 -2.31
C LYS A 32 14.17 -10.77 -1.38
N ASP A 33 13.88 -11.35 -0.23
CA ASP A 33 14.89 -11.77 0.73
C ASP A 33 15.76 -12.90 0.16
N ALA A 34 15.17 -13.87 -0.55
CA ALA A 34 15.90 -14.98 -1.16
C ALA A 34 16.95 -14.50 -2.19
N GLN A 35 16.70 -13.39 -2.88
CA GLN A 35 17.63 -12.82 -3.85
C GLN A 35 18.62 -11.83 -3.22
N SER A 36 18.21 -11.09 -2.19
CA SER A 36 19.03 -10.04 -1.59
C SER A 36 19.92 -10.53 -0.45
N LEU A 37 19.46 -11.44 0.41
CA LEU A 37 20.21 -11.91 1.57
C LEU A 37 21.50 -12.70 1.26
N PRO A 38 21.63 -13.50 0.17
CA PRO A 38 22.88 -14.19 -0.14
C PRO A 38 24.09 -13.27 -0.25
N SER A 39 23.87 -12.01 -0.63
CA SER A 39 24.92 -11.00 -0.78
C SER A 39 25.46 -10.39 0.52
N LEU A 40 24.80 -10.65 1.67
CA LEU A 40 25.03 -9.88 2.91
C LEU A 40 26.07 -10.49 3.87
N GLY A 41 26.77 -11.56 3.46
CA GLY A 41 27.87 -12.18 4.22
C GLY A 41 27.45 -12.90 5.52
N ALA A 42 28.42 -13.53 6.20
CA ALA A 42 28.15 -14.41 7.36
C ALA A 42 27.52 -13.70 8.57
N VAL A 43 27.84 -12.42 8.80
CA VAL A 43 27.37 -11.64 9.96
C VAL A 43 25.86 -11.39 9.93
N THR A 44 25.24 -11.47 8.76
CA THR A 44 23.80 -11.25 8.58
C THR A 44 23.02 -12.54 8.33
N ALA A 45 23.66 -13.72 8.44
CA ALA A 45 23.03 -15.01 8.16
C ALA A 45 21.78 -15.28 9.02
N TRP A 46 21.70 -14.71 10.22
CA TRP A 46 20.52 -14.80 11.10
C TRP A 46 19.23 -14.27 10.45
N ARG A 47 19.34 -13.35 9.47
CA ARG A 47 18.21 -12.77 8.74
C ARG A 47 17.42 -13.78 7.91
N TRP A 48 17.99 -14.96 7.64
CA TRP A 48 17.29 -16.06 6.98
C TRP A 48 16.23 -16.72 7.84
N ALA A 49 16.40 -16.75 9.16
CA ALA A 49 15.47 -17.44 10.04
C ALA A 49 14.05 -16.85 9.98
N PRO A 50 13.85 -15.51 10.10
CA PRO A 50 12.56 -14.88 9.84
C PRO A 50 11.96 -15.23 8.47
N THR A 51 12.77 -15.17 7.41
CA THR A 51 12.33 -15.43 6.03
C THR A 51 11.87 -16.88 5.86
N ALA A 52 12.59 -17.85 6.42
CA ALA A 52 12.21 -19.26 6.38
C ALA A 52 10.91 -19.53 7.14
N LEU A 53 10.73 -18.92 8.32
CA LEU A 53 9.48 -19.01 9.09
C LEU A 53 8.29 -18.42 8.33
N LEU A 54 8.50 -17.30 7.63
CA LEU A 54 7.48 -16.72 6.77
C LEU A 54 7.13 -17.64 5.60
N ALA A 55 8.14 -18.21 4.93
CA ALA A 55 7.93 -19.16 3.83
C ALA A 55 7.11 -20.40 4.27
N LEU A 56 7.42 -20.96 5.45
CA LEU A 56 6.65 -22.05 6.05
C LEU A 56 5.21 -21.62 6.36
N SER A 57 5.00 -20.39 6.82
CA SER A 57 3.67 -19.85 7.10
C SER A 57 2.85 -19.64 5.82
N VAL A 58 3.49 -19.17 4.75
CA VAL A 58 2.89 -19.07 3.42
C VAL A 58 2.44 -20.45 2.95
N ALA A 59 3.32 -21.47 3.02
CA ALA A 59 2.97 -22.84 2.64
C ALA A 59 1.82 -23.40 3.49
N ARG A 60 1.85 -23.16 4.82
CA ARG A 60 0.79 -23.59 5.75
C ARG A 60 -0.57 -22.97 5.41
N VAL A 61 -0.61 -21.69 5.03
CA VAL A 61 -1.85 -21.02 4.63
C VAL A 61 -2.40 -21.61 3.33
N HIS A 62 -1.56 -21.97 2.37
CA HIS A 62 -2.02 -22.64 1.14
C HIS A 62 -2.57 -24.04 1.42
N ALA A 63 -1.95 -24.79 2.33
CA ALA A 63 -2.41 -26.12 2.73
C ALA A 63 -3.71 -26.07 3.56
N ALA A 64 -3.86 -25.04 4.41
CA ALA A 64 -4.99 -24.90 5.32
C ALA A 64 -5.56 -23.46 5.32
N PRO A 65 -6.17 -23.00 4.22
CA PRO A 65 -6.59 -21.60 4.06
C PRO A 65 -7.71 -21.19 5.02
N ARG A 66 -8.42 -22.16 5.60
CA ARG A 66 -9.44 -21.93 6.64
C ARG A 66 -8.88 -21.90 8.06
N SER A 67 -7.61 -22.21 8.28
CA SER A 67 -7.01 -22.22 9.61
C SER A 67 -6.77 -20.79 10.10
N THR A 68 -7.48 -20.40 11.17
CA THR A 68 -7.23 -19.12 11.87
C THR A 68 -5.80 -19.07 12.38
N ASP A 69 -5.27 -20.17 12.90
CA ASP A 69 -3.90 -20.24 13.43
C ASP A 69 -2.86 -20.06 12.34
N ALA A 70 -3.09 -20.64 11.14
CA ALA A 70 -2.20 -20.41 9.99
C ALA A 70 -2.17 -18.93 9.58
N LEU A 71 -3.33 -18.25 9.56
CA LEU A 71 -3.40 -16.82 9.26
C LEU A 71 -2.71 -15.98 10.34
N VAL A 72 -2.90 -16.30 11.62
CA VAL A 72 -2.24 -15.60 12.73
C VAL A 72 -0.72 -15.80 12.67
N ALA A 73 -0.25 -17.03 12.43
CA ALA A 73 1.17 -17.32 12.27
C ALA A 73 1.78 -16.57 11.08
N LEU A 74 1.06 -16.54 9.94
CA LEU A 74 1.45 -15.75 8.77
C LEU A 74 1.62 -14.27 9.12
N ALA A 75 0.64 -13.66 9.81
CA ALA A 75 0.71 -12.25 10.18
C ALA A 75 1.85 -11.97 11.19
N MET A 76 2.04 -12.81 12.20
CA MET A 76 3.14 -12.64 13.15
C MET A 76 4.50 -12.72 12.46
N ASN A 77 4.73 -13.77 11.66
CA ASN A 77 5.98 -13.95 10.93
C ASN A 77 6.19 -12.87 9.86
N GLY A 78 5.10 -12.37 9.26
CA GLY A 78 5.11 -11.20 8.39
C GLY A 78 5.67 -9.97 9.11
N ILE A 79 5.16 -9.63 10.29
CA ILE A 79 5.67 -8.50 11.08
C ILE A 79 7.16 -8.67 11.39
N ILE A 80 7.58 -9.87 11.80
CA ILE A 80 8.99 -10.16 12.14
C ILE A 80 9.88 -9.93 10.90
N VAL A 81 9.53 -10.50 9.74
CA VAL A 81 10.27 -10.30 8.50
C VAL A 81 10.30 -8.82 8.09
N LEU A 82 9.18 -8.12 8.15
CA LEU A 82 9.12 -6.70 7.80
C LEU A 82 9.95 -5.83 8.76
N ALA A 83 10.03 -6.19 10.04
CA ALA A 83 10.88 -5.50 11.01
C ALA A 83 12.37 -5.77 10.79
N CYS A 84 12.75 -7.02 10.47
CA CYS A 84 14.16 -7.41 10.30
C CYS A 84 14.73 -7.05 8.91
N ASN A 85 13.92 -7.24 7.85
CA ASN A 85 14.32 -7.25 6.44
C ASN A 85 13.46 -6.33 5.56
N GLY A 86 12.40 -5.71 6.09
CA GLY A 86 11.50 -4.86 5.31
C GLY A 86 12.20 -3.64 4.72
N SER A 87 11.90 -3.33 3.45
CA SER A 87 12.28 -2.05 2.86
C SER A 87 11.48 -0.92 3.49
N GLN A 88 12.05 0.27 3.59
CA GLN A 88 11.30 1.46 4.00
C GLN A 88 10.47 1.95 2.81
N SER A 89 9.44 1.21 2.39
CA SER A 89 8.53 1.57 1.29
C SER A 89 7.09 1.59 1.77
N ASN A 90 6.24 2.36 1.08
CA ASN A 90 4.85 2.56 1.51
C ASN A 90 4.05 1.24 1.57
N HIS A 91 4.25 0.33 0.61
CA HIS A 91 3.56 -0.95 0.62
C HIS A 91 3.98 -1.84 1.80
N VAL A 92 5.24 -1.78 2.26
CA VAL A 92 5.70 -2.50 3.46
C VAL A 92 5.02 -1.98 4.72
N LEU A 93 4.83 -0.66 4.84
CA LEU A 93 4.05 -0.10 5.95
C LEU A 93 2.59 -0.54 5.91
N LEU A 94 2.02 -0.68 4.71
CA LEU A 94 0.65 -1.17 4.54
C LEU A 94 0.53 -2.67 4.86
N GLU A 95 1.51 -3.48 4.45
CA GLU A 95 1.62 -4.89 4.83
C GLU A 95 1.72 -5.05 6.36
N LEU A 96 2.53 -4.22 7.02
CA LEU A 96 2.63 -4.16 8.47
C LEU A 96 1.28 -3.81 9.12
N ALA A 97 0.58 -2.80 8.60
CA ALA A 97 -0.74 -2.41 9.09
C ALA A 97 -1.76 -3.55 8.93
N MET A 98 -1.72 -4.29 7.82
CA MET A 98 -2.61 -5.42 7.57
C MET A 98 -2.29 -6.63 8.45
N CYS A 99 -1.01 -6.95 8.67
CA CYS A 99 -0.61 -7.99 9.62
C CYS A 99 -1.04 -7.61 11.05
N ALA A 100 -0.86 -6.35 11.45
CA ALA A 100 -1.34 -5.86 12.73
C ALA A 100 -2.87 -5.95 12.84
N ALA A 101 -3.62 -5.64 11.78
CA ALA A 101 -5.08 -5.78 11.75
C ALA A 101 -5.52 -7.22 12.00
N VAL A 102 -4.84 -8.20 11.39
CA VAL A 102 -5.08 -9.64 11.62
C VAL A 102 -4.89 -9.98 13.09
N LEU A 103 -3.77 -9.61 13.70
CA LEU A 103 -3.46 -9.94 15.09
C LEU A 103 -4.41 -9.25 16.07
N LEU A 104 -4.71 -7.96 15.85
CA LEU A 104 -5.61 -7.19 16.71
C LEU A 104 -7.07 -7.63 16.63
N CYS A 105 -7.47 -8.25 15.51
CA CYS A 105 -8.81 -8.78 15.31
C CYS A 105 -8.94 -10.27 15.67
N ALA A 106 -7.82 -10.98 15.85
CA ALA A 106 -7.80 -12.42 16.12
C ALA A 106 -8.56 -12.78 17.42
N PRO A 107 -9.28 -13.92 17.46
CA PRO A 107 -10.02 -14.36 18.65
C PRO A 107 -9.13 -14.49 19.89
N SER A 108 -7.93 -15.07 19.75
CA SER A 108 -6.96 -15.27 20.83
C SER A 108 -6.54 -13.97 21.54
N VAL A 109 -6.53 -12.85 20.82
CA VAL A 109 -6.09 -11.53 21.32
C VAL A 109 -7.27 -10.66 21.81
N THR A 110 -8.48 -10.95 21.34
CA THR A 110 -9.67 -10.13 21.61
C THR A 110 -10.58 -10.69 22.69
N SER A 111 -10.58 -12.00 22.91
CA SER A 111 -11.52 -12.63 23.84
C SER A 111 -11.15 -12.44 25.32
N GLY A 112 -9.88 -12.15 25.65
CA GLY A 112 -9.42 -11.94 27.04
C GLY A 112 -9.75 -13.09 28.01
N ARG A 113 -10.22 -14.21 27.47
CA ARG A 113 -10.70 -15.40 28.13
C ARG A 113 -10.14 -16.59 27.36
N PRO A 114 -9.66 -17.63 28.05
CA PRO A 114 -9.38 -18.90 27.40
C PRO A 114 -10.65 -19.34 26.66
N ALA A 115 -10.49 -19.76 25.40
CA ALA A 115 -11.59 -20.26 24.59
C ALA A 115 -12.32 -21.33 25.41
N SER A 116 -13.63 -21.15 25.61
CA SER A 116 -14.41 -22.20 26.24
C SER A 116 -14.37 -23.42 25.31
N PRO A 117 -14.16 -24.64 25.81
CA PRO A 117 -14.25 -25.86 24.99
C PRO A 117 -15.63 -26.04 24.32
N THR A 118 -16.62 -25.23 24.70
CA THR A 118 -17.98 -25.19 24.13
C THR A 118 -18.22 -24.06 23.10
N GLU A 119 -17.23 -23.24 22.78
CA GLU A 119 -17.41 -22.12 21.83
C GLU A 119 -17.41 -22.62 20.38
N ASP A 120 -18.51 -22.38 19.65
CA ASP A 120 -18.62 -22.73 18.22
C ASP A 120 -17.48 -22.08 17.40
N PRO A 121 -16.54 -22.88 16.84
CA PRO A 121 -15.43 -22.37 16.05
C PRO A 121 -15.88 -21.53 14.86
N SER A 122 -17.05 -21.82 14.30
CA SER A 122 -17.64 -21.08 13.19
C SER A 122 -18.07 -19.68 13.63
N ARG A 123 -18.58 -19.54 14.84
CA ARG A 123 -18.95 -18.25 15.43
C ARG A 123 -17.72 -17.39 15.69
N ALA A 124 -16.66 -17.96 16.26
CA ALA A 124 -15.40 -17.27 16.49
C ALA A 124 -14.78 -16.77 15.19
N ARG A 125 -14.78 -17.59 14.13
CA ARG A 125 -14.29 -17.23 12.80
C ARG A 125 -15.12 -16.13 12.14
N ARG A 126 -16.46 -16.18 12.23
CA ARG A 126 -17.34 -15.09 11.74
C ARG A 126 -17.07 -13.78 12.47
N ALA A 127 -16.91 -13.82 13.79
CA ALA A 127 -16.61 -12.63 14.58
C ALA A 127 -15.24 -12.04 14.22
N PHE A 128 -14.23 -12.88 13.98
CA PHE A 128 -12.92 -12.45 13.49
C PHE A 128 -13.04 -11.77 12.13
N SER A 129 -13.69 -12.42 11.16
CA SER A 129 -13.90 -11.85 9.82
C SER A 129 -14.58 -10.48 9.89
N ARG A 130 -15.63 -10.33 10.71
CA ARG A 130 -16.36 -9.06 10.88
C ARG A 130 -15.49 -7.94 11.45
N ARG A 131 -14.69 -8.22 12.48
CA ARG A 131 -13.75 -7.22 13.05
C ARG A 131 -12.70 -6.80 12.02
N LEU A 132 -12.15 -7.77 11.30
CA LEU A 132 -11.15 -7.51 10.26
C LEU A 132 -11.75 -6.68 9.13
N THR A 133 -12.96 -6.99 8.65
CA THR A 133 -13.69 -6.18 7.67
C THR A 133 -13.83 -4.72 8.11
N ILE A 134 -14.27 -4.46 9.36
CA ILE A 134 -14.40 -3.08 9.87
C ILE A 134 -13.03 -2.39 9.92
N SER A 135 -12.01 -3.09 10.42
CA SER A 135 -10.64 -2.56 10.52
C SER A 135 -10.07 -2.17 9.15
N THR A 136 -10.22 -3.06 8.17
CA THR A 136 -9.74 -2.84 6.80
C THR A 136 -10.52 -1.76 6.07
N ARG A 137 -11.83 -1.64 6.27
CA ARG A 137 -12.61 -0.52 5.71
C ARG A 137 -12.11 0.81 6.25
N ALA A 138 -11.89 0.91 7.56
CA ALA A 138 -11.34 2.12 8.17
C ALA A 138 -9.95 2.43 7.60
N ALA A 139 -9.09 1.43 7.45
CA ALA A 139 -7.77 1.57 6.84
C ALA A 139 -7.85 2.06 5.38
N LEU A 140 -8.74 1.49 4.56
CA LEU A 140 -8.99 1.93 3.18
C LEU A 140 -9.48 3.37 3.12
N CYS A 141 -10.46 3.75 3.95
CA CYS A 141 -10.97 5.12 3.98
C CYS A 141 -9.88 6.13 4.34
N VAL A 142 -9.08 5.83 5.37
CA VAL A 142 -7.96 6.71 5.75
C VAL A 142 -6.92 6.78 4.65
N LEU A 143 -6.51 5.63 4.09
CA LEU A 143 -5.52 5.57 3.02
C LEU A 143 -5.96 6.39 1.80
N TYR A 144 -7.18 6.20 1.31
CA TYR A 144 -7.71 6.96 0.17
C TYR A 144 -7.91 8.45 0.49
N ALA A 145 -8.37 8.79 1.70
CA ALA A 145 -8.51 10.19 2.11
C ALA A 145 -7.14 10.91 2.15
N THR A 146 -6.12 10.29 2.75
CA THR A 146 -4.80 10.94 2.89
C THR A 146 -4.04 10.99 1.58
N THR A 147 -4.18 9.97 0.73
CA THR A 147 -3.59 9.95 -0.61
C THR A 147 -4.29 10.94 -1.55
N GLY A 148 -5.62 11.03 -1.51
CA GLY A 148 -6.38 12.00 -2.28
C GLY A 148 -6.09 13.43 -1.86
N PHE A 149 -5.93 13.66 -0.54
CA PHE A 149 -5.50 14.96 -0.02
C PHE A 149 -4.11 15.34 -0.53
N ALA A 150 -3.16 14.40 -0.56
CA ALA A 150 -1.80 14.64 -1.06
C ALA A 150 -1.76 14.98 -2.57
N LYS A 151 -2.81 14.65 -3.33
CA LYS A 151 -2.95 14.95 -4.77
C LYS A 151 -3.53 16.35 -5.05
N LEU A 152 -3.91 17.11 -4.03
CA LEU A 152 -4.42 18.48 -4.18
C LEU A 152 -3.30 19.52 -4.40
N ASN A 153 -2.11 19.09 -4.82
CA ASN A 153 -1.01 19.98 -5.19
C ASN A 153 -1.11 20.44 -6.66
N ASP A 154 -0.42 21.54 -6.98
CA ASP A 154 -0.53 22.22 -8.28
C ASP A 154 0.01 21.35 -9.44
N ASP A 155 1.14 20.66 -9.24
CA ASP A 155 1.79 19.85 -10.27
C ASP A 155 1.02 18.54 -10.57
N TRP A 156 0.22 18.04 -9.64
CA TRP A 156 -0.58 16.83 -9.83
C TRP A 156 -1.52 16.95 -11.03
N HIS A 157 -2.10 18.14 -11.24
CA HIS A 157 -3.12 18.38 -12.26
C HIS A 157 -2.54 18.88 -13.59
N ASP A 158 -1.23 19.16 -13.68
CA ASP A 158 -0.56 19.41 -14.96
C ASP A 158 -0.26 18.06 -15.65
N PRO A 159 -0.92 17.73 -16.77
CA PRO A 159 -0.77 16.44 -17.44
C PRO A 159 0.66 16.19 -17.97
N ASN A 160 1.50 17.21 -18.07
CA ASN A 160 2.88 17.05 -18.55
C ASN A 160 3.83 16.57 -17.45
N VAL A 161 3.55 16.87 -16.18
CA VAL A 161 4.40 16.49 -15.04
C VAL A 161 3.73 15.52 -14.07
N SER A 162 2.41 15.35 -14.19
CA SER A 162 1.61 14.45 -13.36
C SER A 162 2.10 13.01 -13.49
N CYS A 163 2.43 12.41 -12.34
CA CYS A 163 2.86 11.02 -12.30
C CYS A 163 1.76 10.07 -12.80
N CYS A 164 0.47 10.42 -12.64
CA CYS A 164 -0.60 9.49 -12.97
C CYS A 164 -0.76 9.38 -14.49
N VAL A 165 -0.48 10.47 -15.21
CA VAL A 165 -0.38 10.49 -16.66
C VAL A 165 0.87 9.72 -17.12
N GLN A 166 2.01 9.92 -16.46
CA GLN A 166 3.21 9.12 -16.75
C GLN A 166 2.93 7.62 -16.55
N MET A 167 2.27 7.22 -15.46
CA MET A 167 1.89 5.83 -15.20
C MET A 167 0.90 5.30 -16.22
N LEU A 168 -0.11 6.08 -16.64
CA LEU A 168 -1.01 5.67 -17.72
C LEU A 168 -0.23 5.40 -19.02
N VAL A 169 0.62 6.34 -19.44
CA VAL A 169 1.45 6.20 -20.65
C VAL A 169 2.41 5.01 -20.53
N GLY A 170 3.04 4.86 -19.37
CA GLY A 170 3.93 3.74 -19.05
C GLY A 170 3.20 2.39 -19.08
N ALA A 171 1.96 2.32 -18.57
CA ALA A 171 1.14 1.11 -18.62
C ALA A 171 0.74 0.76 -20.05
N LEU A 172 0.33 1.74 -20.87
CA LEU A 172 0.01 1.55 -22.28
C LEU A 172 1.23 1.01 -23.05
N SER A 173 2.42 1.58 -22.81
CA SER A 173 3.70 1.07 -23.34
C SER A 173 4.00 -0.35 -22.85
N GLY A 174 3.82 -0.63 -21.56
CA GLY A 174 4.03 -1.95 -20.94
C GLY A 174 3.12 -3.04 -21.51
N MET A 175 1.93 -2.67 -22.00
CA MET A 175 1.04 -3.58 -22.75
C MET A 175 1.48 -3.82 -24.20
N GLY A 176 2.62 -3.25 -24.63
CA GLY A 176 3.19 -3.42 -25.96
C GLY A 176 2.69 -2.43 -27.01
N LEU A 177 1.99 -1.37 -26.62
CA LEU A 177 1.60 -0.32 -27.56
C LEU A 177 2.80 0.54 -27.95
N ARG A 178 3.02 0.69 -29.26
CA ARG A 178 4.02 1.63 -29.79
C ARG A 178 3.64 3.07 -29.47
N ALA A 179 4.63 3.95 -29.37
CA ALA A 179 4.46 5.37 -29.02
C ALA A 179 3.33 6.09 -29.79
N HIS A 180 3.22 5.87 -31.10
CA HIS A 180 2.12 6.42 -31.93
C HIS A 180 0.73 5.91 -31.50
N HIS A 181 0.58 4.64 -31.11
CA HIS A 181 -0.70 4.14 -30.63
C HIS A 181 -1.03 4.64 -29.23
N VAL A 182 0.00 4.87 -28.40
CA VAL A 182 -0.18 5.46 -27.07
C VAL A 182 -0.77 6.87 -27.17
N SER A 183 -0.30 7.70 -28.10
CA SER A 183 -0.86 9.05 -28.30
C SER A 183 -2.31 9.05 -28.83
N ILE A 184 -2.72 7.99 -29.53
CA ILE A 184 -4.11 7.78 -29.96
C ILE A 184 -5.01 7.36 -28.78
N VAL A 185 -4.54 6.44 -27.93
CA VAL A 185 -5.32 5.91 -26.80
C VAL A 185 -5.36 6.89 -25.61
N ALA A 186 -4.30 7.66 -25.41
CA ALA A 186 -4.19 8.71 -24.40
C ALA A 186 -3.98 10.09 -25.05
N PRO A 187 -4.99 10.60 -25.79
CA PRO A 187 -4.91 11.93 -26.38
C PRO A 187 -4.84 13.02 -25.29
N PRO A 188 -4.46 14.26 -25.64
CA PRO A 188 -4.34 15.36 -24.67
C PRO A 188 -5.56 15.55 -23.76
N SER A 189 -6.78 15.37 -24.30
CA SER A 189 -8.02 15.47 -23.52
C SER A 189 -8.13 14.41 -22.43
N VAL A 190 -7.80 13.15 -22.73
CA VAL A 190 -7.79 12.07 -21.73
C VAL A 190 -6.72 12.34 -20.68
N ARG A 191 -5.51 12.72 -21.11
CA ARG A 191 -4.41 13.02 -20.18
C ARG A 191 -4.73 14.17 -19.25
N ALA A 192 -5.45 15.19 -19.73
CA ALA A 192 -5.90 16.30 -18.90
C ALA A 192 -6.95 15.88 -17.85
N VAL A 193 -7.81 14.90 -18.15
CA VAL A 193 -8.89 14.45 -17.25
C VAL A 193 -8.41 13.46 -16.18
N VAL A 194 -7.44 12.60 -16.52
CA VAL A 194 -6.99 11.49 -15.66
C VAL A 194 -6.56 11.94 -14.25
N PRO A 195 -5.77 13.02 -14.06
CA PRO A 195 -5.43 13.50 -12.71
C PRO A 195 -6.64 13.86 -11.86
N TYR A 196 -7.62 14.57 -12.44
CA TYR A 196 -8.85 14.94 -11.76
C TYR A 196 -9.71 13.72 -11.43
N ALA A 197 -9.80 12.76 -12.34
CA ALA A 197 -10.53 11.52 -12.11
C ALA A 197 -9.91 10.71 -10.95
N ALA A 198 -8.58 10.64 -10.89
CA ALA A 198 -7.88 10.01 -9.79
C ALA A 198 -8.13 10.73 -8.45
N THR A 199 -7.98 12.05 -8.40
CA THR A 199 -8.25 12.86 -7.20
C THR A 199 -9.70 12.72 -6.73
N ALA A 200 -10.66 12.82 -7.66
CA ALA A 200 -12.08 12.67 -7.37
C ALA A 200 -12.42 11.27 -6.86
N PHE A 201 -11.82 10.22 -7.43
CA PHE A 201 -11.99 8.86 -6.94
C PHE A 201 -11.45 8.70 -5.52
N GLU A 202 -10.22 9.15 -5.24
CA GLU A 202 -9.60 8.95 -3.94
C GLU A 202 -10.28 9.76 -2.81
N LEU A 203 -10.70 11.00 -3.09
CA LEU A 203 -11.47 11.80 -2.14
C LEU A 203 -12.93 11.33 -2.02
N GLY A 204 -13.52 10.85 -3.11
CA GLY A 204 -14.88 10.32 -3.14
C GLY A 204 -15.01 8.95 -2.50
N PHE A 205 -13.98 8.11 -2.57
CA PHE A 205 -13.96 6.75 -2.03
C PHE A 205 -14.37 6.69 -0.54
N PRO A 206 -13.75 7.43 0.40
CA PRO A 206 -14.14 7.38 1.81
C PRO A 206 -15.58 7.89 2.01
N LEU A 207 -15.99 8.94 1.29
CA LEU A 207 -17.36 9.47 1.39
C LEU A 207 -18.39 8.44 0.95
N LEU A 208 -18.18 7.79 -0.20
CA LEU A 208 -19.05 6.76 -0.74
C LEU A 208 -19.00 5.46 0.08
N CYS A 209 -17.86 5.13 0.70
CA CYS A 209 -17.75 4.00 1.60
C CYS A 209 -18.55 4.22 2.90
N ILE A 210 -18.53 5.45 3.44
CA ILE A 210 -19.21 5.81 4.70
C ILE A 210 -20.71 6.02 4.48
N PHE A 211 -21.06 6.84 3.48
CA PHE A 211 -22.43 7.32 3.26
C PHE A 211 -23.18 6.56 2.16
N GLY A 212 -22.48 5.82 1.31
CA GLY A 212 -23.09 5.06 0.21
C GLY A 212 -23.83 3.79 0.64
N SER A 213 -24.00 3.58 1.95
CA SER A 213 -24.80 2.50 2.54
C SER A 213 -25.49 3.03 3.80
N SER A 214 -26.81 2.83 3.91
CA SER A 214 -27.57 3.16 5.13
C SER A 214 -27.10 2.41 6.38
N ARG A 215 -26.27 1.37 6.21
CA ARG A 215 -25.70 0.54 7.27
C ARG A 215 -24.28 0.97 7.69
N GLY A 216 -23.72 2.02 7.07
CA GLY A 216 -22.37 2.51 7.33
C GLY A 216 -21.30 1.41 7.24
N PHE A 217 -20.28 1.49 8.11
CA PHE A 217 -19.15 0.54 8.16
C PHE A 217 -19.51 -0.89 8.61
N ALA A 218 -20.66 -1.08 9.25
CA ALA A 218 -20.96 -2.29 10.04
C ALA A 218 -21.97 -3.22 9.37
N TRP A 219 -22.03 -3.24 8.03
CA TRP A 219 -22.87 -4.18 7.32
C TRP A 219 -22.25 -5.58 7.28
N ASP A 220 -23.12 -6.59 7.44
CA ASP A 220 -22.84 -8.02 7.26
C ASP A 220 -23.68 -8.54 6.07
N GLY A 221 -23.15 -9.45 5.26
CA GLY A 221 -23.88 -10.07 4.12
C GLY A 221 -23.40 -9.66 2.74
N VAL A 222 -24.32 -9.38 1.80
CA VAL A 222 -23.98 -8.95 0.43
C VAL A 222 -23.60 -7.46 0.44
N ALA A 223 -22.56 -7.11 -0.32
CA ALA A 223 -22.07 -5.75 -0.44
C ALA A 223 -23.09 -4.83 -1.15
N PRO A 224 -23.33 -3.61 -0.64
CA PRO A 224 -24.12 -2.61 -1.34
C PRO A 224 -23.59 -2.34 -2.74
N ALA A 225 -24.47 -1.98 -3.68
CA ALA A 225 -24.10 -1.66 -5.06
C ALA A 225 -22.96 -0.63 -5.15
N THR A 226 -22.97 0.39 -4.28
CA THR A 226 -21.89 1.39 -4.17
C THR A 226 -20.53 0.75 -3.87
N HIS A 227 -20.47 -0.18 -2.91
CA HIS A 227 -19.20 -0.86 -2.55
C HIS A 227 -18.72 -1.78 -3.66
N ARG A 228 -19.65 -2.43 -4.38
CA ARG A 228 -19.35 -3.27 -5.55
C ARG A 228 -18.78 -2.42 -6.70
N ALA A 229 -19.37 -1.26 -6.96
CA ALA A 229 -18.88 -0.29 -7.94
C ALA A 229 -17.50 0.27 -7.56
N LEU A 230 -17.32 0.71 -6.30
CA LEU A 230 -16.02 1.15 -5.79
C LEU A 230 -14.95 0.05 -5.90
N THR A 231 -15.34 -1.22 -5.72
CA THR A 231 -14.44 -2.36 -5.93
C THR A 231 -14.05 -2.51 -7.38
N ALA A 232 -14.99 -2.46 -8.33
CA ALA A 232 -14.68 -2.58 -9.75
C ALA A 232 -13.79 -1.44 -10.27
N VAL A 233 -14.09 -0.20 -9.88
CA VAL A 233 -13.30 0.98 -10.26
C VAL A 233 -11.91 0.93 -9.61
N GLY A 234 -11.86 0.66 -8.30
CA GLY A 234 -10.58 0.51 -7.59
C GLY A 234 -9.74 -0.65 -8.12
N ALA A 235 -10.36 -1.77 -8.48
CA ALA A 235 -9.68 -2.90 -9.09
C ALA A 235 -9.06 -2.56 -10.45
N SER A 236 -9.80 -1.82 -11.28
CA SER A 236 -9.30 -1.34 -12.57
C SER A 236 -8.13 -0.38 -12.39
N PHE A 237 -8.22 0.53 -11.41
CA PHE A 237 -7.12 1.43 -11.05
C PHE A 237 -5.86 0.67 -10.61
N HIS A 238 -5.99 -0.28 -9.67
CA HIS A 238 -4.84 -1.06 -9.16
C HIS A 238 -4.21 -1.97 -10.22
N ALA A 239 -5.02 -2.53 -11.12
CA ALA A 239 -4.52 -3.25 -12.29
C ALA A 239 -3.73 -2.33 -13.22
N LEU A 240 -4.28 -1.15 -13.55
CA LEU A 240 -3.63 -0.20 -14.45
C LEU A 240 -2.29 0.29 -13.93
N ILE A 241 -2.19 0.68 -12.65
CA ILE A 241 -0.95 1.23 -12.08
C ILE A 241 0.14 0.18 -11.82
N ALA A 242 -0.19 -1.12 -11.89
CA ALA A 242 0.81 -2.20 -11.80
C ALA A 242 1.50 -2.50 -13.14
N LEU A 243 0.84 -2.16 -14.25
CA LEU A 243 1.29 -2.43 -15.62
C LEU A 243 2.43 -1.56 -16.18
N PRO A 244 2.78 -0.36 -15.66
CA PRO A 244 3.98 0.33 -16.10
C PRO A 244 5.19 -0.58 -15.85
N PRO A 245 6.14 -0.69 -16.79
CA PRO A 245 7.35 -1.46 -16.56
C PRO A 245 8.20 -0.80 -15.46
N PRO A 246 9.03 -1.58 -14.74
CA PRO A 246 9.94 -1.03 -13.75
C PRO A 246 10.92 -0.03 -14.39
N PRO A 247 11.39 0.97 -13.62
CA PRO A 247 11.10 1.17 -12.21
C PRO A 247 9.80 1.96 -11.89
N MET A 248 8.93 2.22 -12.88
CA MET A 248 7.66 2.93 -12.64
C MET A 248 6.56 2.08 -12.02
N SER A 249 6.68 0.75 -12.08
CA SER A 249 5.66 -0.16 -11.55
C SER A 249 5.47 0.01 -10.05
N VAL A 250 4.21 -0.05 -9.60
CA VAL A 250 3.85 -0.13 -8.19
C VAL A 250 3.11 -1.42 -7.86
N TYR A 251 3.37 -2.48 -8.63
CA TYR A 251 2.69 -3.76 -8.44
C TYR A 251 2.71 -4.31 -7.00
N PRO A 252 3.78 -4.17 -6.17
CA PRO A 252 3.74 -4.67 -4.79
C PRO A 252 2.70 -3.93 -3.95
N PHE A 253 2.53 -2.63 -4.21
CA PHE A 253 1.46 -1.83 -3.59
C PHE A 253 0.08 -2.33 -4.06
N SER A 254 -0.13 -2.51 -5.36
CA SER A 254 -1.39 -3.07 -5.88
C SER A 254 -1.67 -4.47 -5.31
N MET A 255 -0.64 -5.31 -5.12
CA MET A 255 -0.80 -6.65 -4.55
C MET A 255 -1.39 -6.61 -3.14
N ILE A 256 -0.87 -5.77 -2.24
CA ILE A 256 -1.41 -5.64 -0.87
C ILE A 256 -2.81 -5.01 -0.83
N MET A 257 -3.21 -4.25 -1.87
CA MET A 257 -4.56 -3.73 -1.96
C MET A 257 -5.60 -4.83 -2.22
N ALA A 258 -5.24 -5.90 -2.94
CA ALA A 258 -6.17 -7.00 -3.22
C ALA A 258 -6.79 -7.65 -1.95
N PRO A 259 -6.03 -8.12 -0.94
CA PRO A 259 -6.62 -8.64 0.30
C PRO A 259 -7.47 -7.59 1.03
N MET A 260 -7.14 -6.30 0.92
CA MET A 260 -7.95 -5.23 1.52
C MET A 260 -9.33 -5.12 0.85
N TYR A 261 -9.40 -5.21 -0.47
CA TYR A 261 -10.67 -5.25 -1.21
C TYR A 261 -11.47 -6.53 -0.93
N VAL A 262 -10.78 -7.68 -0.84
CA VAL A 262 -11.42 -8.97 -0.46
C VAL A 262 -12.14 -8.82 0.87
N VAL A 263 -11.45 -8.48 1.96
CA VAL A 263 -12.06 -8.51 3.30
C VAL A 263 -12.85 -7.25 3.63
N GLY A 264 -12.44 -6.10 3.11
CA GLY A 264 -13.02 -4.80 3.40
C GLY A 264 -14.24 -4.47 2.54
N MET A 265 -14.21 -4.76 1.24
CA MET A 265 -15.22 -4.22 0.31
C MET A 265 -16.27 -5.25 -0.10
N VAL A 266 -15.85 -6.46 -0.49
CA VAL A 266 -16.72 -7.49 -1.07
C VAL A 266 -16.50 -8.91 -0.49
N PRO A 267 -16.41 -9.07 0.85
CA PRO A 267 -16.03 -10.35 1.47
C PRO A 267 -16.97 -11.49 1.10
N HIS A 268 -18.29 -11.24 1.10
CA HIS A 268 -19.27 -12.28 0.80
C HIS A 268 -19.21 -12.72 -0.67
N GLU A 269 -19.12 -11.77 -1.60
CA GLU A 269 -19.00 -12.04 -3.03
C GLU A 269 -17.76 -12.86 -3.33
N THR A 270 -16.61 -12.50 -2.73
CA THR A 270 -15.37 -13.25 -2.92
C THR A 270 -15.45 -14.64 -2.33
N GLY A 271 -16.05 -14.78 -1.14
CA GLY A 271 -16.26 -16.09 -0.50
C GLY A 271 -17.17 -16.98 -1.34
N ALA A 272 -18.29 -16.44 -1.84
CA ALA A 272 -19.23 -17.15 -2.70
C ALA A 272 -18.60 -17.56 -4.05
N CYS A 273 -17.83 -16.67 -4.66
CA CYS A 273 -17.11 -16.95 -5.90
C CYS A 273 -16.06 -18.06 -5.69
N ALA A 274 -15.24 -17.96 -4.64
CA ALA A 274 -14.25 -18.97 -4.30
C ALA A 274 -14.88 -20.32 -3.95
N SER A 275 -15.97 -20.34 -3.18
CA SER A 275 -16.71 -21.55 -2.85
C SER A 275 -17.22 -22.27 -4.08
N ALA A 276 -17.79 -21.54 -5.04
CA ALA A 276 -18.29 -22.17 -6.25
C ALA A 276 -17.18 -22.57 -7.23
N PHE A 277 -16.08 -21.81 -7.29
CA PHE A 277 -14.90 -22.25 -8.02
C PHE A 277 -14.37 -23.56 -7.43
N ALA A 278 -14.26 -23.67 -6.10
CA ALA A 278 -13.84 -24.89 -5.42
C ALA A 278 -14.82 -26.05 -5.64
N ALA A 279 -16.13 -25.80 -5.63
CA ALA A 279 -17.14 -26.80 -5.97
C ALA A 279 -16.97 -27.29 -7.42
N ARG A 280 -16.80 -26.35 -8.37
CA ARG A 280 -16.54 -26.66 -9.79
C ARG A 280 -15.22 -27.39 -10.00
N TRP A 281 -14.20 -27.10 -9.20
CA TRP A 281 -12.91 -27.78 -9.23
C TRP A 281 -13.02 -29.23 -8.77
N LYS A 282 -13.78 -29.47 -7.69
CA LYS A 282 -14.05 -30.81 -7.16
C LYS A 282 -14.91 -31.64 -8.11
N SER A 283 -16.00 -31.06 -8.62
CA SER A 283 -16.92 -31.74 -9.56
C SER A 283 -16.42 -31.76 -11.00
N GLY A 284 -15.42 -30.95 -11.33
CA GLY A 284 -14.84 -30.89 -12.66
C GLY A 284 -14.10 -32.17 -13.01
N GLY A 285 -14.37 -32.68 -14.22
CA GLY A 285 -13.60 -33.77 -14.80
C GLY A 285 -12.12 -33.39 -14.99
N VAL A 286 -11.29 -34.38 -15.27
CA VAL A 286 -9.84 -34.22 -15.48
C VAL A 286 -9.54 -33.13 -16.52
N SER A 287 -10.31 -33.05 -17.60
CA SER A 287 -10.12 -32.05 -18.66
C SER A 287 -10.27 -30.60 -18.18
N PHE A 288 -11.22 -30.33 -17.27
CA PHE A 288 -11.39 -28.98 -16.71
C PHE A 288 -10.17 -28.59 -15.86
N ARG A 289 -9.72 -29.48 -14.98
CA ARG A 289 -8.55 -29.24 -14.13
C ARG A 289 -7.27 -29.11 -14.96
N ALA A 290 -7.08 -29.98 -15.95
CA ALA A 290 -5.97 -29.91 -16.89
C ALA A 290 -5.98 -28.61 -17.68
N GLY A 291 -7.14 -28.15 -18.15
CA GLY A 291 -7.28 -26.87 -18.84
C GLY A 291 -6.89 -25.67 -17.97
N VAL A 292 -7.36 -25.62 -16.72
CA VAL A 292 -6.97 -24.55 -15.79
C VAL A 292 -5.46 -24.59 -15.51
N TRP A 293 -4.89 -25.77 -15.25
CA TRP A 293 -3.45 -25.92 -15.04
C TRP A 293 -2.64 -25.52 -16.28
N ALA A 294 -3.09 -25.89 -17.48
CA ALA A 294 -2.44 -25.52 -18.72
C ALA A 294 -2.43 -23.99 -18.90
N VAL A 295 -3.55 -23.31 -18.66
CA VAL A 295 -3.62 -21.84 -18.73
C VAL A 295 -2.67 -21.18 -17.72
N VAL A 296 -2.66 -21.64 -16.47
CA VAL A 296 -1.75 -21.12 -15.44
C VAL A 296 -0.29 -21.37 -15.81
N ALA A 297 0.05 -22.59 -16.24
CA ALA A 297 1.41 -22.96 -16.62
C ALA A 297 1.91 -22.13 -17.81
N VAL A 298 1.08 -21.94 -18.84
CA VAL A 298 1.42 -21.10 -19.99
C VAL A 298 1.61 -19.65 -19.57
N ALA A 299 0.70 -19.09 -18.75
CA ALA A 299 0.82 -17.70 -18.29
C ALA A 299 2.10 -17.47 -17.48
N VAL A 300 2.44 -18.38 -16.57
CA VAL A 300 3.67 -18.34 -15.78
C VAL A 300 4.91 -18.52 -16.66
N ALA A 301 4.90 -19.47 -17.59
CA ALA A 301 6.02 -19.68 -18.51
C ALA A 301 6.27 -18.45 -19.40
N VAL A 302 5.21 -17.80 -19.87
CA VAL A 302 5.31 -16.53 -20.61
C VAL A 302 5.89 -15.43 -19.74
N ALA A 303 5.45 -15.30 -18.48
CA ALA A 303 5.98 -14.31 -17.56
C ALA A 303 7.48 -14.52 -17.28
N ILE A 304 7.92 -15.76 -17.04
CA ILE A 304 9.33 -16.11 -16.83
C ILE A 304 10.16 -15.79 -18.07
N ARG A 305 9.70 -16.21 -19.26
CA ARG A 305 10.42 -15.92 -20.51
C ARG A 305 10.53 -14.42 -20.79
N ARG A 306 9.51 -13.63 -20.41
CA ARG A 306 9.53 -12.17 -20.53
C ARG A 306 10.51 -11.54 -19.53
N HIS A 307 10.56 -12.04 -18.30
CA HIS A 307 11.51 -11.61 -17.28
C HIS A 307 12.97 -11.77 -17.76
N GLU A 308 13.30 -12.94 -18.32
CA GLU A 308 14.62 -13.22 -18.90
C GLU A 308 14.97 -12.28 -20.06
N ALA A 309 13.98 -11.83 -20.82
CA ALA A 309 14.19 -11.00 -22.00
C ALA A 309 14.42 -9.52 -21.70
N HIS A 310 13.86 -8.98 -20.61
CA HIS A 310 13.79 -7.53 -20.42
C HIS A 310 14.78 -6.96 -19.40
N SER A 311 15.33 -7.78 -18.48
CA SER A 311 16.30 -7.36 -17.45
C SER A 311 15.96 -6.01 -16.79
N TYR A 312 14.70 -5.80 -16.39
CA TYR A 312 14.25 -4.53 -15.85
C TYR A 312 14.92 -4.19 -14.51
N PHE A 313 15.14 -2.89 -14.29
CA PHE A 313 15.57 -2.39 -12.99
C PHE A 313 14.37 -2.18 -12.06
N GLU A 314 14.30 -2.95 -10.98
CA GLU A 314 13.26 -2.82 -9.95
C GLU A 314 13.77 -2.14 -8.68
N TYR A 315 12.97 -1.21 -8.15
CA TYR A 315 13.23 -0.58 -6.85
C TYR A 315 11.95 -0.47 -6.01
N PRO A 316 11.87 -1.15 -4.84
CA PRO A 316 12.81 -2.14 -4.32
C PRO A 316 12.96 -3.38 -5.21
N PRO A 317 14.05 -4.14 -5.09
CA PRO A 317 14.39 -5.20 -6.04
C PRO A 317 13.64 -6.50 -5.72
N TYR A 318 12.38 -6.61 -6.15
CA TYR A 318 11.59 -7.83 -6.01
C TYR A 318 11.84 -8.83 -7.14
N PHE A 319 12.28 -8.33 -8.31
CA PHE A 319 12.65 -9.11 -9.49
C PHE A 319 11.53 -10.05 -9.93
N ALA A 320 10.30 -9.54 -9.88
CA ALA A 320 9.10 -10.33 -10.10
C ALA A 320 8.01 -9.51 -10.78
N TRP A 321 8.36 -8.44 -11.48
CA TRP A 321 7.37 -7.57 -12.12
C TRP A 321 6.46 -8.32 -13.08
N GLU A 322 6.98 -9.16 -13.99
CA GLU A 322 6.12 -9.87 -14.96
C GLU A 322 5.09 -10.77 -14.28
N LEU A 323 5.55 -11.53 -13.28
CA LEU A 323 4.69 -12.42 -12.50
C LEU A 323 3.74 -11.65 -11.59
N GLY A 324 4.22 -10.56 -10.98
CA GLY A 324 3.46 -9.68 -10.11
C GLY A 324 2.37 -8.94 -10.86
N ALA A 325 2.67 -8.36 -12.02
CA ALA A 325 1.71 -7.71 -12.90
C ALA A 325 0.64 -8.70 -13.38
N LEU A 326 1.03 -9.91 -13.83
CA LEU A 326 0.10 -10.98 -14.17
C LEU A 326 -0.81 -11.33 -12.99
N TRP A 327 -0.23 -11.50 -11.80
CA TRP A 327 -0.99 -11.78 -10.59
C TRP A 327 -1.99 -10.66 -10.28
N VAL A 328 -1.57 -9.40 -10.36
CA VAL A 328 -2.43 -8.24 -10.09
C VAL A 328 -3.59 -8.20 -11.07
N CYS A 329 -3.35 -8.36 -12.37
CA CYS A 329 -4.40 -8.40 -13.39
C CYS A 329 -5.39 -9.54 -13.11
N CYS A 330 -4.91 -10.73 -12.78
CA CYS A 330 -5.76 -11.88 -12.45
C CYS A 330 -6.57 -11.64 -11.16
N ALA A 331 -5.93 -11.15 -10.09
CA ALA A 331 -6.56 -10.93 -8.80
C ALA A 331 -7.63 -9.83 -8.87
N PHE A 332 -7.34 -8.71 -9.52
CA PHE A 332 -8.29 -7.61 -9.68
C PHE A 332 -9.35 -7.88 -10.73
N GLY A 333 -9.05 -8.67 -11.77
CA GLY A 333 -10.05 -9.23 -12.68
C GLY A 333 -11.03 -10.14 -11.94
N ALA A 334 -10.54 -11.04 -11.08
CA ALA A 334 -11.37 -11.90 -10.25
C ALA A 334 -12.18 -11.12 -9.20
N LEU A 335 -11.61 -10.07 -8.59
CA LEU A 335 -12.32 -9.16 -7.69
C LEU A 335 -13.44 -8.42 -8.41
N THR A 336 -13.18 -7.90 -9.60
CA THR A 336 -14.20 -7.24 -10.44
C THR A 336 -15.31 -8.21 -10.81
N TYR A 337 -14.95 -9.44 -11.20
CA TYR A 337 -15.92 -10.48 -11.50
C TYR A 337 -16.79 -10.84 -10.29
N ALA A 338 -16.17 -11.07 -9.13
CA ALA A 338 -16.89 -11.34 -7.89
C ALA A 338 -17.81 -10.17 -7.52
N ALA A 339 -17.29 -8.95 -7.59
CA ALA A 339 -18.02 -7.73 -7.30
C ALA A 339 -19.20 -7.51 -8.26
N LEU A 340 -19.13 -7.84 -9.55
CA LEU A 340 -20.20 -7.49 -10.51
C LEU A 340 -21.18 -8.63 -10.83
N PHE A 341 -20.73 -9.89 -10.87
CA PHE A 341 -21.52 -10.98 -11.47
C PHE A 341 -22.00 -12.03 -10.48
N ARG A 342 -21.50 -12.04 -9.23
CA ARG A 342 -21.77 -13.12 -8.26
C ARG A 342 -22.77 -12.77 -7.15
N ALA A 343 -23.38 -11.59 -7.19
CA ALA A 343 -24.23 -11.08 -6.11
C ALA A 343 -25.73 -11.07 -6.42
N LEU A 344 -26.24 -12.03 -7.17
CA LEU A 344 -27.69 -12.27 -7.22
C LEU A 344 -27.99 -13.54 -6.43
N PRO A 345 -28.53 -13.43 -5.21
CA PRO A 345 -29.40 -14.47 -4.70
C PRO A 345 -30.53 -14.65 -5.73
N SER A 346 -30.76 -15.88 -6.16
CA SER A 346 -32.02 -16.25 -6.81
C SER A 346 -33.16 -15.81 -5.90
N ASP A 347 -33.96 -14.86 -6.37
CA ASP A 347 -35.12 -14.28 -5.69
C ASP A 347 -36.29 -15.30 -5.65
N GLY A 348 -36.05 -16.48 -5.09
CA GLY A 348 -36.89 -17.67 -5.25
C GLY A 348 -37.54 -18.20 -3.97
N THR A 349 -37.23 -17.67 -2.79
CA THR A 349 -37.87 -18.10 -1.54
C THR A 349 -38.26 -16.91 -0.67
N ARG A 350 -39.07 -16.02 -1.24
CA ARG A 350 -40.16 -15.40 -0.48
C ARG A 350 -41.11 -16.54 -0.09
N THR A 351 -40.88 -17.16 1.08
CA THR A 351 -41.92 -17.96 1.73
C THR A 351 -43.07 -17.03 2.06
N ARG A 352 -44.05 -17.10 1.17
CA ARG A 352 -45.46 -16.73 1.29
C ARG A 352 -45.94 -16.94 2.72
N GLY A 353 -46.64 -15.94 3.25
CA GLY A 353 -47.36 -16.09 4.50
C GLY A 353 -48.44 -17.17 4.35
N GLU A 354 -48.40 -18.12 5.27
CA GLU A 354 -49.51 -18.93 5.77
C GLU A 354 -49.32 -18.85 7.29
N GLY A 355 -50.25 -18.35 8.09
CA GLY A 355 -51.61 -18.86 8.24
C GLY A 355 -51.70 -19.34 9.69
N GLY A 356 -52.65 -18.79 10.45
CA GLY A 356 -52.71 -18.94 11.90
C GLY A 356 -52.73 -20.38 12.40
N GLY A 357 -51.99 -20.60 13.48
CA GLY A 357 -52.08 -21.78 14.34
C GLY A 357 -51.84 -21.30 15.77
N ALA A 358 -52.94 -21.03 16.47
CA ALA A 358 -52.92 -20.82 17.90
C ALA A 358 -52.61 -22.16 18.55
N ASP A 359 -51.43 -22.27 19.17
CA ASP A 359 -51.18 -23.28 20.18
C ASP A 359 -50.67 -22.60 21.44
N SER A 360 -51.58 -22.62 22.41
CA SER A 360 -51.33 -22.41 23.82
C SER A 360 -50.30 -23.42 24.32
N ASP A 361 -49.14 -22.94 24.75
CA ASP A 361 -48.34 -23.70 25.70
C ASP A 361 -47.77 -22.79 26.80
N SER A 362 -48.46 -22.85 27.93
CA SER A 362 -48.09 -22.31 29.22
C SER A 362 -46.98 -23.18 29.82
N GLY A 363 -45.73 -22.78 29.64
CA GLY A 363 -44.59 -23.50 30.20
C GLY A 363 -43.38 -22.60 30.44
N THR A 364 -43.24 -22.13 31.68
CA THR A 364 -41.97 -21.80 32.34
C THR A 364 -41.01 -20.87 31.58
N ARG A 365 -41.20 -19.55 31.76
CA ARG A 365 -40.19 -18.52 31.53
C ARG A 365 -39.00 -18.70 32.49
N THR A 366 -38.13 -19.68 32.24
CA THR A 366 -36.72 -19.63 32.68
C THR A 366 -35.98 -18.68 31.75
N ARG A 367 -36.17 -17.40 32.03
CA ARG A 367 -35.40 -16.28 31.50
C ARG A 367 -33.96 -16.47 31.98
N THR A 368 -33.14 -17.25 31.26
CA THR A 368 -31.70 -17.32 31.48
C THR A 368 -31.10 -15.97 31.13
N ARG A 369 -31.07 -15.13 32.17
CA ARG A 369 -30.44 -13.84 32.31
C ARG A 369 -28.92 -14.03 32.21
N ALA A 370 -28.42 -14.35 31.02
CA ALA A 370 -27.01 -14.28 30.64
C ALA A 370 -26.77 -13.14 29.62
N GLY A 371 -27.59 -12.09 29.68
CA GLY A 371 -27.28 -10.79 29.07
C GLY A 371 -26.24 -10.08 29.91
N ARG A 372 -24.98 -10.55 29.85
CA ARG A 372 -23.85 -9.95 30.55
C ARG A 372 -23.60 -8.58 29.93
N THR A 373 -23.83 -7.52 30.70
CA THR A 373 -23.55 -6.13 30.36
C THR A 373 -22.06 -6.00 30.05
N GLN A 374 -21.70 -6.04 28.76
CA GLN A 374 -20.37 -5.66 28.31
C GLN A 374 -20.13 -4.22 28.75
N THR A 375 -19.15 -4.02 29.63
CA THR A 375 -18.90 -2.70 30.22
C THR A 375 -18.51 -1.72 29.13
N ARG A 376 -18.85 -0.43 29.29
CA ARG A 376 -18.53 0.64 28.33
C ARG A 376 -17.03 0.63 27.96
N GLY A 377 -16.16 0.30 28.92
CA GLY A 377 -14.72 0.14 28.71
C GLY A 377 -14.33 -0.99 27.75
N GLN A 378 -14.97 -2.15 27.81
CA GLN A 378 -14.68 -3.27 26.90
C GLN A 378 -15.06 -2.96 25.44
N LYS A 379 -16.16 -2.20 25.24
CA LYS A 379 -16.56 -1.73 23.91
C LYS A 379 -15.56 -0.72 23.34
N LEU A 380 -15.07 0.20 24.17
CA LEU A 380 -14.06 1.18 23.78
C LEU A 380 -12.74 0.52 23.39
N VAL A 381 -12.22 -0.41 24.19
CA VAL A 381 -10.98 -1.15 23.88
C VAL A 381 -11.11 -1.93 22.58
N GLY A 382 -12.26 -2.58 22.34
CA GLY A 382 -12.55 -3.26 21.08
C GLY A 382 -12.52 -2.32 19.88
N ALA A 383 -13.15 -1.15 20.00
CA ALA A 383 -13.15 -0.13 18.95
C ALA A 383 -11.74 0.41 18.67
N LEU A 384 -10.96 0.70 19.72
CA LEU A 384 -9.58 1.17 19.58
C LEU A 384 -8.70 0.15 18.85
N LYS A 385 -8.81 -1.15 19.20
CA LYS A 385 -8.06 -2.22 18.52
C LYS A 385 -8.40 -2.31 17.03
N VAL A 386 -9.68 -2.22 16.68
CA VAL A 386 -10.15 -2.30 15.29
C VAL A 386 -9.70 -1.08 14.48
N SER A 387 -9.65 0.11 15.09
CA SER A 387 -9.24 1.34 14.42
C SER A 387 -7.73 1.56 14.38
N ALA A 388 -6.92 0.80 15.14
CA ALA A 388 -5.48 1.02 15.24
C ALA A 388 -4.72 0.98 13.90
N PRO A 389 -5.00 0.05 12.96
CA PRO A 389 -4.35 0.08 11.64
C PRO A 389 -4.67 1.36 10.85
N ALA A 390 -5.92 1.83 10.90
CA ALA A 390 -6.33 3.07 10.27
C ALA A 390 -5.64 4.29 10.92
N ALA A 391 -5.56 4.32 12.25
CA ALA A 391 -4.84 5.35 12.98
C ALA A 391 -3.34 5.36 12.63
N PHE A 392 -2.71 4.18 12.54
CA PHE A 392 -1.32 4.06 12.09
C PHE A 392 -1.12 4.67 10.70
N ILE A 393 -1.96 4.31 9.72
CA ILE A 393 -1.92 4.89 8.37
C ILE A 393 -2.10 6.40 8.42
N PHE A 394 -3.05 6.90 9.21
CA PHE A 394 -3.31 8.33 9.37
C PHE A 394 -2.06 9.05 9.90
N PHE A 395 -1.49 8.61 11.02
CA PHE A 395 -0.31 9.24 11.61
C PHE A 395 0.92 9.14 10.69
N VAL A 396 1.08 8.01 9.99
CA VAL A 396 2.14 7.84 9.00
C VAL A 396 2.00 8.80 7.83
N SER A 397 0.78 9.08 7.39
CA SER A 397 0.47 10.04 6.33
C SER A 397 0.61 11.48 6.81
N ALA A 398 0.10 11.76 8.02
CA ALA A 398 0.12 13.08 8.62
C ALA A 398 1.53 13.53 8.97
N SER A 399 2.47 12.60 9.18
CA SER A 399 3.83 12.95 9.61
C SER A 399 4.58 13.87 8.65
N THR A 400 4.29 13.81 7.34
CA THR A 400 4.79 14.78 6.36
C THR A 400 4.26 16.16 6.66
N TYR A 401 2.95 16.29 6.88
CA TYR A 401 2.33 17.56 7.21
C TYR A 401 2.62 18.03 8.64
N LEU A 402 2.99 17.15 9.57
CA LEU A 402 3.41 17.55 10.90
C LEU A 402 4.87 18.02 10.92
N GLY A 403 5.67 17.66 9.91
CA GLY A 403 7.10 17.95 9.86
C GLY A 403 7.97 16.99 10.68
N VAL A 404 7.42 15.83 11.05
CA VAL A 404 8.13 14.79 11.79
C VAL A 404 9.04 13.97 10.86
N ARG A 405 8.58 13.72 9.62
CA ARG A 405 9.36 13.03 8.58
C ARG A 405 8.76 13.29 7.21
N THR A 406 9.60 13.34 6.18
CA THR A 406 9.13 13.41 4.78
C THR A 406 8.95 12.03 4.14
N TYR A 407 9.69 11.03 4.62
CA TYR A 407 9.67 9.67 4.08
C TYR A 407 10.00 8.62 5.17
N PRO A 408 9.39 7.41 5.15
CA PRO A 408 8.27 7.00 4.31
C PRO A 408 6.95 7.68 4.72
N SER A 409 6.09 7.96 3.75
CA SER A 409 4.75 8.54 3.94
C SER A 409 3.81 8.11 2.83
N PHE A 410 2.54 7.86 3.16
CA PHE A 410 1.49 7.57 2.17
C PHE A 410 1.08 8.81 1.35
N ALA A 411 1.77 9.95 1.46
CA ALA A 411 1.74 11.00 0.45
C ALA A 411 2.32 10.45 -0.87
N MET A 412 1.47 9.79 -1.63
CA MET A 412 1.86 9.00 -2.80
C MET A 412 1.82 9.86 -4.06
N PHE A 413 2.97 9.92 -4.73
CA PHE A 413 3.14 10.31 -6.13
C PHE A 413 2.95 11.78 -6.54
N SER A 414 3.28 12.77 -5.71
CA SER A 414 3.75 14.03 -6.33
C SER A 414 5.12 13.76 -6.95
N ASN A 415 5.32 14.11 -8.22
CA ASN A 415 6.65 14.05 -8.84
C ASN A 415 7.55 14.97 -8.00
N LEU A 416 8.43 14.39 -7.18
CA LEU A 416 9.00 15.02 -5.96
C LEU A 416 9.95 16.19 -6.20
N ARG A 417 9.91 16.89 -7.34
CA ARG A 417 10.37 18.27 -7.39
C ARG A 417 9.46 19.03 -6.42
N VAL A 418 9.94 19.34 -5.22
CA VAL A 418 9.14 19.93 -4.12
C VAL A 418 8.04 20.81 -4.67
N GLU A 419 6.80 20.38 -4.41
CA GLU A 419 5.55 21.07 -4.73
C GLU A 419 5.73 22.57 -4.50
N GLY A 420 6.01 23.30 -5.57
CA GLY A 420 6.30 24.73 -5.52
C GLY A 420 7.28 25.16 -4.41
N GLY A 421 8.44 24.51 -4.24
CA GLY A 421 9.53 25.03 -3.40
C GLY A 421 9.14 25.45 -1.96
N ALA A 422 8.08 24.88 -1.39
CA ALA A 422 7.56 25.19 -0.05
C ALA A 422 7.45 23.90 0.78
N SER A 423 7.50 24.03 2.11
CA SER A 423 7.30 22.88 3.00
C SER A 423 5.82 22.62 3.25
N ASN A 424 5.40 21.35 3.26
CA ASN A 424 4.04 20.93 3.59
C ASN A 424 3.76 20.89 5.11
N HIS A 425 4.67 21.37 5.96
CA HIS A 425 4.56 21.25 7.42
C HIS A 425 3.63 22.31 8.06
N TRP A 426 2.74 21.89 8.96
CA TRP A 426 1.68 22.71 9.59
C TRP A 426 1.87 22.90 11.11
N VAL A 427 2.40 21.91 11.85
CA VAL A 427 2.29 21.85 13.32
C VAL A 427 3.61 22.03 14.07
N PHE A 428 4.62 21.18 13.87
CA PHE A 428 5.89 21.35 14.59
C PHE A 428 6.66 22.54 14.00
N ARG A 429 6.53 23.66 14.70
CA ARG A 429 7.23 24.93 14.48
C ARG A 429 8.51 24.89 15.31
N ASN A 430 9.65 25.14 14.68
CA ASN A 430 10.88 25.45 15.37
C ASN A 430 10.63 26.80 16.03
N HIS A 431 10.42 26.76 17.34
CA HIS A 431 10.67 27.91 18.18
C HIS A 431 12.16 27.90 18.49
N HIS A 432 12.98 28.45 17.60
CA HIS A 432 14.25 28.98 18.05
C HIS A 432 13.97 30.41 18.54
N HIS A 433 14.48 30.72 19.72
CA HIS A 433 14.58 32.10 20.18
C HIS A 433 15.81 32.69 19.49
N ALA A 434 15.66 33.91 18.97
CA ALA A 434 16.67 34.62 18.17
C ALA A 434 18.02 34.89 18.88
N ASP A 435 18.18 34.51 20.17
CA ASP A 435 19.27 34.97 21.02
C ASP A 435 20.32 33.90 21.37
N THR A 436 20.23 32.68 20.82
CA THR A 436 21.28 31.66 21.00
C THR A 436 22.03 31.43 19.71
N GLU A 437 23.26 31.94 19.63
CA GLU A 437 24.29 31.57 18.66
C GLU A 437 24.72 30.10 18.86
N ASP A 438 23.79 29.16 18.67
CA ASP A 438 24.14 27.76 18.54
C ASP A 438 24.79 27.56 17.16
N ALA A 439 26.08 27.25 17.16
CA ALA A 439 26.90 26.89 15.99
C ALA A 439 26.34 25.73 15.14
N PHE A 440 25.20 25.15 15.54
CA PHE A 440 24.51 24.04 14.89
C PHE A 440 23.56 24.45 13.77
N ASP A 441 23.22 25.73 13.62
CA ASP A 441 22.15 26.15 12.68
C ASP A 441 22.55 27.07 11.52
N PRO A 442 23.60 26.87 10.72
CA PRO A 442 23.87 27.73 9.55
C PRO A 442 22.77 27.70 8.47
N ILE A 443 21.92 26.66 8.49
CA ILE A 443 20.79 26.50 7.56
C ILE A 443 19.50 27.12 8.12
N ALA A 444 19.31 27.37 9.42
CA ALA A 444 18.14 28.13 9.90
C ALA A 444 18.45 29.42 10.69
N ALA A 445 19.71 29.64 11.10
CA ALA A 445 20.24 30.91 11.57
C ALA A 445 20.14 31.92 10.41
N GLY A 446 19.13 32.77 10.50
CA GLY A 446 18.88 33.83 9.53
C GLY A 446 17.44 33.90 9.05
N ARG A 447 16.58 32.90 9.33
CA ARG A 447 15.13 33.01 9.12
C ARG A 447 14.36 32.10 10.09
N ASP A 448 14.02 32.65 11.25
CA ASP A 448 13.12 32.07 12.26
C ASP A 448 11.67 31.80 11.75
N ALA A 449 11.41 31.96 10.45
CA ALA A 449 10.10 31.79 9.79
C ALA A 449 10.10 30.73 8.66
N THR A 450 11.03 29.77 8.70
CA THR A 450 11.51 28.94 7.57
C THR A 450 10.55 27.88 6.99
N TYR A 451 9.30 27.78 7.42
CA TYR A 451 8.35 26.79 6.85
C TYR A 451 7.74 27.21 5.50
N LYS A 452 7.83 28.50 5.14
CA LYS A 452 7.42 28.99 3.80
C LYS A 452 8.47 28.72 2.71
N HIS A 453 9.63 28.18 3.08
CA HIS A 453 10.78 28.05 2.19
C HIS A 453 11.28 26.61 2.15
N GLY A 454 11.57 26.11 0.95
CA GLY A 454 12.39 24.91 0.76
C GLY A 454 13.87 25.27 0.63
N VAL A 455 14.73 24.25 0.64
CA VAL A 455 16.14 24.37 0.30
C VAL A 455 16.35 23.75 -1.08
N LEU A 456 16.76 24.55 -2.06
CA LEU A 456 17.26 24.07 -3.34
C LEU A 456 18.73 23.70 -3.16
N VAL A 457 19.03 22.41 -3.06
CA VAL A 457 20.42 21.93 -3.06
C VAL A 457 20.93 22.05 -4.48
N THR A 458 21.92 22.92 -4.70
CA THR A 458 22.49 23.18 -6.03
C THR A 458 23.70 22.30 -6.31
N ASN A 459 24.44 21.90 -5.26
CA ASN A 459 25.56 20.98 -5.37
C ASN A 459 25.93 20.42 -3.98
N THR A 460 26.51 19.22 -3.92
CA THR A 460 27.00 18.62 -2.67
C THR A 460 27.83 17.37 -2.95
N ASP A 461 28.84 17.11 -2.13
CA ASP A 461 29.53 15.83 -2.05
C ASP A 461 29.06 14.96 -0.88
N LEU A 462 28.17 15.47 -0.02
CA LEU A 462 27.57 14.69 1.07
C LEU A 462 26.72 13.55 0.47
N PRO A 463 27.11 12.26 0.62
CA PRO A 463 26.47 11.16 -0.11
C PRO A 463 24.97 11.02 0.19
N SER A 464 24.57 11.31 1.43
CA SER A 464 23.18 11.26 1.85
C SER A 464 22.33 12.35 1.19
N LEU A 465 22.87 13.52 0.83
CA LEU A 465 22.15 14.51 0.04
C LEU A 465 22.26 14.21 -1.46
N ARG A 466 23.43 13.81 -1.95
CA ARG A 466 23.64 13.47 -3.36
C ARG A 466 22.65 12.44 -3.91
N THR A 467 22.19 11.53 -3.05
CA THR A 467 21.23 10.47 -3.39
C THR A 467 19.85 10.67 -2.74
N ALA A 468 19.56 11.87 -2.21
CA ALA A 468 18.28 12.15 -1.56
C ALA A 468 17.11 12.18 -2.55
N GLN A 469 17.36 12.61 -3.79
CA GLN A 469 16.43 12.52 -4.91
C GLN A 469 17.14 11.82 -6.07
N VAL A 470 16.53 10.77 -6.61
CA VAL A 470 17.10 9.97 -7.68
C VAL A 470 16.12 9.93 -8.84
N ASN A 471 16.55 10.41 -10.00
CA ASN A 471 15.81 10.28 -11.24
C ASN A 471 15.98 8.88 -11.83
N LEU A 472 14.91 8.11 -11.87
CA LEU A 472 14.92 6.75 -12.42
C LEU A 472 14.61 6.72 -13.92
N ALA A 473 14.31 7.86 -14.55
CA ALA A 473 14.02 7.92 -15.98
C ALA A 473 15.10 7.30 -16.88
N PRO A 474 16.41 7.45 -16.58
CA PRO A 474 17.46 6.78 -17.38
C PRO A 474 17.42 5.25 -17.33
N LEU A 475 16.73 4.68 -16.34
CA LEU A 475 16.58 3.23 -16.14
C LEU A 475 15.28 2.69 -16.76
N LEU A 476 14.48 3.54 -17.41
CA LEU A 476 13.25 3.12 -18.07
C LEU A 476 13.54 2.40 -19.39
N PRO A 477 12.66 1.47 -19.81
CA PRO A 477 12.74 0.87 -21.13
C PRO A 477 12.62 1.94 -22.23
N SER A 478 13.38 1.79 -23.32
CA SER A 478 13.36 2.72 -24.46
C SER A 478 11.96 2.96 -25.01
N ALA A 479 11.16 1.90 -25.16
CA ALA A 479 9.77 2.00 -25.62
C ALA A 479 8.90 2.90 -24.72
N THR A 480 9.13 2.88 -23.40
CA THR A 480 8.42 3.74 -22.44
C THR A 480 8.89 5.18 -22.56
N ILE A 481 10.20 5.41 -22.74
CA ILE A 481 10.76 6.74 -22.98
C ILE A 481 10.19 7.35 -24.26
N ASP A 482 10.09 6.56 -25.34
CA ASP A 482 9.53 6.99 -26.62
C ASP A 482 8.04 7.31 -26.48
N ALA A 483 7.28 6.48 -25.75
CA ALA A 483 5.86 6.73 -25.48
C ALA A 483 5.64 8.01 -24.65
N LEU A 484 6.44 8.25 -23.61
CA LEU A 484 6.40 9.49 -22.82
C LEU A 484 6.72 10.71 -23.68
N THR A 485 7.75 10.61 -24.53
CA THR A 485 8.15 11.67 -25.47
C THR A 485 7.03 11.97 -26.47
N ALA A 486 6.45 10.95 -27.09
CA ALA A 486 5.36 11.10 -28.06
C ALA A 486 4.08 11.67 -27.42
N ALA A 487 3.84 11.37 -26.14
CA ALA A 487 2.74 11.94 -25.38
C ALA A 487 3.04 13.36 -24.87
N GLY A 488 4.23 13.92 -25.08
CA GLY A 488 4.63 15.22 -24.54
C GLY A 488 4.75 15.23 -23.01
N CYS A 489 4.90 14.07 -22.38
CA CYS A 489 5.06 13.94 -20.94
C CYS A 489 6.53 14.16 -20.57
N ARG A 490 6.77 14.82 -19.44
CA ARG A 490 8.10 14.91 -18.84
C ARG A 490 8.58 13.51 -18.49
N ARG A 491 9.80 13.18 -18.89
CA ARG A 491 10.38 11.84 -18.71
C ARG A 491 10.87 11.59 -17.29
N GLU A 492 11.21 12.65 -16.57
CA GLU A 492 11.76 12.57 -15.22
C GLU A 492 10.80 11.84 -14.26
N PHE A 493 11.36 10.85 -13.55
CA PHE A 493 10.64 10.02 -12.58
C PHE A 493 11.46 9.93 -11.30
N HIS A 494 11.17 10.83 -10.35
CA HIS A 494 11.97 11.01 -9.15
C HIS A 494 11.48 10.15 -7.99
N VAL A 495 12.41 9.52 -7.27
CA VAL A 495 12.18 8.87 -5.98
C VAL A 495 13.08 9.45 -4.90
N THR A 496 12.67 9.33 -3.64
CA THR A 496 13.49 9.72 -2.47
C THR A 496 13.83 8.48 -1.66
N PRO A 497 14.87 7.72 -2.08
CA PRO A 497 15.18 6.47 -1.43
C PRO A 497 15.77 6.72 -0.02
N PRO A 498 15.51 5.85 0.97
CA PRO A 498 16.17 5.91 2.27
C PRO A 498 17.69 5.71 2.13
N LYS A 499 18.09 4.85 1.18
CA LYS A 499 19.46 4.54 0.78
C LYS A 499 19.46 4.18 -0.69
N TRP A 500 20.49 4.62 -1.42
CA TRP A 500 20.72 4.29 -2.82
C TRP A 500 22.02 3.47 -2.94
N PRO A 501 21.94 2.13 -3.00
CA PRO A 501 23.11 1.27 -3.07
C PRO A 501 23.66 1.10 -4.50
N TYR A 502 23.03 1.74 -5.48
CA TYR A 502 23.38 1.64 -6.89
C TYR A 502 24.22 2.83 -7.33
N PRO A 503 24.94 2.74 -8.46
CA PRO A 503 25.53 3.92 -9.09
C PRO A 503 24.48 5.02 -9.34
N PRO A 504 24.88 6.30 -9.34
CA PRO A 504 23.99 7.38 -9.76
C PRO A 504 23.49 7.14 -11.20
N PRO A 505 22.17 7.18 -11.45
CA PRO A 505 21.62 6.99 -12.80
C PRO A 505 21.92 8.19 -13.71
N GLU A 506 22.27 9.35 -13.12
CA GLU A 506 22.63 10.56 -13.84
C GLU A 506 24.14 10.86 -13.64
N PRO A 507 24.86 11.27 -14.69
CA PRO A 507 26.31 11.51 -14.62
C PRO A 507 26.66 12.78 -13.84
N VAL A 508 25.70 13.71 -13.71
CA VAL A 508 25.89 15.03 -13.07
C VAL A 508 24.84 15.20 -11.98
N PHE A 509 25.21 15.88 -10.90
CA PHE A 509 24.26 16.26 -9.85
C PHE A 509 23.20 17.20 -10.41
N VAL A 510 21.93 16.81 -10.29
CA VAL A 510 20.80 17.63 -10.69
C VAL A 510 20.27 18.38 -9.47
N PRO A 511 20.22 19.73 -9.49
CA PRO A 511 19.66 20.50 -8.39
C PRO A 511 18.23 20.09 -8.07
N TYR A 512 17.93 19.91 -6.79
CA TYR A 512 16.60 19.58 -6.32
C TYR A 512 16.24 20.37 -5.08
N ALA A 513 14.95 20.68 -4.95
CA ALA A 513 14.42 21.26 -3.73
C ALA A 513 14.12 20.14 -2.72
N ILE A 514 14.27 20.43 -1.44
CA ILE A 514 13.94 19.52 -0.34
C ILE A 514 13.55 20.35 0.91
N PRO A 515 12.67 19.84 1.79
CA PRO A 515 12.37 20.53 3.04
C PRO A 515 13.65 20.77 3.89
N PRO A 516 13.80 21.95 4.52
CA PRO A 516 15.01 22.28 5.28
C PRO A 516 15.33 21.26 6.39
N VAL A 517 14.29 20.70 7.02
CA VAL A 517 14.44 19.68 8.08
C VAL A 517 15.18 18.44 7.60
N GLU A 518 15.02 18.05 6.32
CA GLU A 518 15.67 16.87 5.77
C GLU A 518 17.15 17.12 5.48
N VAL A 519 17.50 18.34 5.05
CA VAL A 519 18.90 18.76 4.95
C VAL A 519 19.55 18.72 6.32
N ARG A 520 18.91 19.33 7.33
CA ARG A 520 19.40 19.33 8.71
C ARG A 520 19.57 17.91 9.24
N ARG A 521 18.59 17.02 9.03
CA ARG A 521 18.66 15.62 9.48
C ARG A 521 19.84 14.88 8.86
N ARG A 522 20.07 15.04 7.56
CA ARG A 522 21.14 14.37 6.82
C ARG A 522 22.52 14.91 7.19
N VAL A 523 22.66 16.23 7.34
CA VAL A 523 23.88 16.89 7.83
C VAL A 523 24.18 16.47 9.28
N ALA A 524 23.20 16.56 10.19
CA ALA A 524 23.38 16.15 11.59
C ALA A 524 23.71 14.66 11.74
N SER A 525 23.11 13.79 10.92
CA SER A 525 23.46 12.37 10.89
C SER A 525 24.88 12.13 10.39
N ALA A 526 25.37 12.93 9.43
CA ALA A 526 26.74 12.85 8.97
C ALA A 526 27.72 13.30 10.07
N LEU A 527 27.38 14.39 10.75
CA LEU A 527 28.14 14.92 11.89
C LEU A 527 28.16 13.99 13.11
N LYS A 528 27.13 13.16 13.34
CA LYS A 528 27.11 12.20 14.47
C LYS A 528 27.94 10.95 14.22
N ASN A 529 28.12 10.55 12.95
CA ASN A 529 28.88 9.37 12.58
C ASN A 529 30.40 9.62 12.50
N THR A 530 30.88 10.75 13.05
CA THR A 530 32.22 11.34 12.89
C THR A 530 33.34 10.73 13.73
N ASN A 531 33.31 9.43 14.01
CA ASN A 531 34.56 8.75 14.40
C ASN A 531 35.65 8.80 13.28
N ALA A 532 35.39 9.45 12.13
CA ALA A 532 36.27 9.50 10.97
C ALA A 532 36.41 10.88 10.27
N GLY A 533 35.97 12.00 10.84
CA GLY A 533 36.28 13.33 10.26
C GLY A 533 35.92 13.51 8.78
N MET A 534 34.72 13.11 8.36
CA MET A 534 34.31 13.26 6.96
C MET A 534 34.11 14.74 6.61
N ASP A 535 34.95 15.24 5.72
CA ASP A 535 34.79 16.55 5.08
C ASP A 535 33.68 16.49 4.03
N PHE A 536 32.82 17.50 4.00
CA PHE A 536 31.80 17.64 2.96
C PHE A 536 31.35 19.09 2.80
N PHE A 537 30.65 19.38 1.71
CA PHE A 537 29.98 20.66 1.48
C PHE A 537 28.54 20.50 1.01
N VAL A 538 27.73 21.52 1.25
CA VAL A 538 26.37 21.65 0.71
C VAL A 538 26.21 23.06 0.16
N GLU A 539 26.09 23.19 -1.15
CA GLU A 539 25.70 24.43 -1.82
C GLU A 539 24.18 24.47 -1.98
N TYR A 540 23.56 25.57 -1.59
CA TYR A 540 22.11 25.68 -1.60
C TYR A 540 21.59 27.10 -1.80
N ARG A 541 20.33 27.19 -2.22
CA ARG A 541 19.52 28.42 -2.26
C ARG A 541 18.22 28.21 -1.49
N TRP A 542 17.65 29.29 -1.01
CA TRP A 542 16.28 29.28 -0.52
C TRP A 542 15.31 29.33 -1.70
N VAL A 543 14.29 28.49 -1.66
CA VAL A 543 13.16 28.53 -2.60
C VAL A 543 11.89 28.86 -1.85
N ARG A 544 10.98 29.59 -2.48
CA ARG A 544 9.64 29.89 -1.95
C ARG A 544 8.63 29.84 -3.08
N ARG A 545 7.55 29.07 -2.91
CA ARG A 545 6.46 28.96 -3.92
C ARG A 545 6.97 28.62 -5.34
N GLY A 546 8.02 27.81 -5.44
CA GLY A 546 8.50 27.21 -6.69
C GLY A 546 9.53 28.06 -7.41
N GLY A 547 9.72 29.31 -6.99
CA GLY A 547 10.81 30.16 -7.42
C GLY A 547 12.01 30.05 -6.47
N ALA A 548 13.22 29.97 -7.03
CA ALA A 548 14.42 30.32 -6.28
C ALA A 548 14.26 31.78 -5.82
N GLU A 549 14.39 32.04 -4.52
CA GLU A 549 14.48 33.42 -4.09
C GLU A 549 15.74 34.03 -4.71
N GLY A 550 15.63 35.25 -5.24
CA GLY A 550 16.75 36.00 -5.79
C GLY A 550 17.79 36.29 -4.70
N GLY A 551 18.71 35.37 -4.50
CA GLY A 551 19.77 35.44 -3.50
C GLY A 551 20.98 34.59 -3.90
N PRO A 552 22.16 34.87 -3.34
CA PRO A 552 23.40 34.16 -3.67
C PRO A 552 23.30 32.68 -3.27
N VAL A 553 24.05 31.83 -3.99
CA VAL A 553 24.30 30.46 -3.54
C VAL A 553 25.02 30.54 -2.19
N ARG A 554 24.47 29.85 -1.19
CA ARG A 554 25.09 29.69 0.12
C ARG A 554 25.87 28.39 0.14
N ARG A 555 26.99 28.36 0.85
CA ARG A 555 27.81 27.16 1.00
C ARG A 555 27.97 26.82 2.48
N LEU A 556 27.56 25.61 2.85
CA LEU A 556 27.93 25.00 4.12
C LEU A 556 29.16 24.13 3.86
N VAL A 557 30.23 24.32 4.61
CA VAL A 557 31.42 23.46 4.56
C VAL A 557 31.64 22.84 5.92
N VAL A 558 31.85 21.53 5.95
CA VAL A 558 32.23 20.78 7.16
C VAL A 558 33.64 20.23 6.94
N LYS A 559 34.54 20.52 7.88
CA LYS A 559 35.91 19.99 7.89
C LYS A 559 36.21 19.38 9.25
N GLY A 560 36.77 18.18 9.27
CA GLY A 560 37.10 17.48 10.52
C GLY A 560 35.90 17.22 11.42
N GLY A 561 34.68 17.19 10.86
CA GLY A 561 33.44 17.08 11.65
C GLY A 561 32.92 18.38 12.25
N GLU A 562 33.54 19.53 11.95
CA GLU A 562 33.08 20.84 12.40
C GLU A 562 32.61 21.71 11.23
N VAL A 563 31.60 22.54 11.46
CA VAL A 563 31.12 23.52 10.47
C VAL A 563 32.12 24.67 10.38
N VAL A 564 32.66 24.92 9.20
CA VAL A 564 33.54 26.06 8.93
C VAL A 564 32.67 27.27 8.59
N VAL A 565 32.58 28.23 9.51
CA VAL A 565 31.83 29.49 9.31
C VAL A 565 32.62 30.41 8.38
N GLY A 566 31.98 30.93 7.32
CA GLY A 566 32.55 31.97 6.45
C GLY A 566 33.03 31.53 5.06
N ALA A 567 32.57 30.38 4.55
CA ALA A 567 32.90 29.89 3.20
C ALA A 567 31.87 30.25 2.12
#